data_AF-W7BEW8-F1
#
_entry.id   AF-W7BEW8-F1
#
_cell.length_a   1.000
_cell.length_b   1.000
_cell.length_c   1.000
_cell.angle_alpha   90.00
_cell.angle_beta   90.00
_cell.angle_gamma   90.00
#
_symmetry.space_group_name_H-M   'P 1'
#
loop_
_entity.id
_entity.type
_entity.pdbx_description
1 polymer ?
#
loop_
_entity_poly.entity_id
_entity_poly.type
_entity_poly.pdbx_seq_one_letter_code
_entity_poly.pdbx_strand_id
1 'polypeptide(L)'
;MSKFWVITSQVYKRRVKTKSFLISLLLPLLIGAVIFALPKIVDYFGGGDEPTKIAIISENPAFSMAISADKANFKVDKKNRNPEESKKSTDNW
;
A
#
# COMPACT_ATOMS: atom_id res chain seq x y z
N MET A 1 16.36 37.03 -41.09
CA MET A 1 15.67 35.77 -40.75
C MET A 1 15.13 35.71 -39.31
N SER A 2 15.20 36.78 -38.51
CA SER A 2 14.83 36.76 -37.08
C SER A 2 13.32 36.85 -36.79
N LYS A 3 12.50 37.36 -37.71
CA LYS A 3 11.07 37.60 -37.47
C LYS A 3 10.32 36.32 -37.10
N PHE A 4 10.63 35.21 -37.78
CA PHE A 4 10.02 33.91 -37.46
C PHE A 4 10.34 33.48 -36.02
N TRP A 5 11.62 33.53 -35.63
CA TRP A 5 12.04 33.13 -34.28
C TRP A 5 11.46 34.03 -33.18
N VAL A 6 11.31 35.32 -33.46
CA VAL A 6 10.67 36.27 -32.53
C VAL A 6 9.20 35.91 -32.32
N ILE A 7 8.46 35.64 -33.40
CA ILE A 7 7.04 35.26 -33.34
C ILE A 7 6.89 33.93 -32.61
N THR A 8 7.68 32.92 -32.95
CA THR A 8 7.64 31.59 -32.29
C THR A 8 7.95 31.70 -30.80
N SER A 9 8.95 32.50 -30.42
CA SER A 9 9.30 32.74 -29.00
C SER A 9 8.17 33.43 -28.23
N GLN A 10 7.49 34.41 -28.84
CA GLN A 10 6.34 35.07 -28.22
C GLN A 10 5.18 34.11 -28.00
N VAL A 11 4.84 33.30 -29.01
CA VAL A 11 3.76 32.32 -28.93
C VAL A 11 4.09 31.23 -27.89
N TYR A 12 5.33 30.74 -27.87
CA TYR A 12 5.79 29.74 -26.90
C TYR A 12 5.66 30.25 -25.46
N LYS A 13 6.15 31.46 -25.18
CA LYS A 13 6.03 32.06 -23.82
C LYS A 13 4.58 32.25 -23.40
N ARG A 14 3.70 32.64 -24.34
CA ARG A 14 2.29 32.95 -24.05
C ARG A 14 1.38 31.73 -23.93
N ARG A 15 1.74 30.60 -24.56
CA ARG A 15 0.92 29.38 -24.58
C ARG A 15 1.55 28.24 -23.78
N VAL A 16 2.80 27.90 -24.08
CA VAL A 16 3.48 26.71 -23.56
C VAL A 16 4.09 26.95 -22.18
N LYS A 17 4.68 28.14 -21.94
CA LYS A 17 5.36 28.45 -20.67
C LYS A 17 4.40 28.92 -19.55
N THR A 18 3.10 28.75 -19.74
CA THR A 18 2.08 29.12 -18.74
C THR A 18 1.95 28.02 -17.69
N LYS A 19 1.60 28.41 -16.46
CA LYS A 19 1.41 27.45 -15.36
C LYS A 19 0.32 26.43 -15.70
N SER A 20 -0.78 26.88 -16.30
CA SER A 20 -1.91 26.03 -16.67
C SER A 20 -1.54 24.99 -17.74
N PHE A 21 -0.74 25.35 -18.75
CA PHE A 21 -0.25 24.39 -19.74
C PHE A 21 0.65 23.33 -19.09
N LEU A 22 1.57 23.76 -18.21
CA LEU A 22 2.48 22.83 -17.54
C LEU A 22 1.73 21.87 -16.62
N ILE A 23 0.71 22.35 -15.89
CA ILE A 23 -0.15 21.51 -15.06
C ILE A 23 -0.94 20.54 -15.94
N SER A 24 -1.55 21.00 -17.04
CA SER A 24 -2.29 20.12 -17.96
C SER A 24 -1.41 19.04 -18.59
N LEU A 25 -0.13 19.32 -18.82
CA LEU A 25 0.83 18.34 -19.31
C LEU A 25 1.27 17.36 -18.22
N LEU A 26 1.45 17.84 -16.99
CA LEU A 26 1.93 17.04 -15.87
C LEU A 26 0.82 16.21 -15.20
N LEU A 27 -0.43 16.67 -15.25
CA LEU A 27 -1.57 16.02 -14.63
C LEU A 27 -1.78 14.56 -15.09
N PRO A 28 -1.79 14.23 -16.39
CA PRO A 28 -1.93 12.83 -16.81
C PRO A 28 -0.76 11.96 -16.36
N LEU A 29 0.46 12.50 -16.31
CA LEU A 29 1.64 11.80 -15.78
C LEU A 29 1.47 11.51 -14.28
N LEU A 30 0.98 12.50 -13.53
CA LEU A 30 0.78 12.39 -12.09
C LEU A 30 -0.35 11.41 -11.75
N ILE A 31 -1.45 11.46 -12.49
CA ILE A 31 -2.55 10.49 -12.38
C ILE A 31 -2.05 9.08 -12.70
N GLY A 32 -1.30 8.89 -13.79
CA GLY A 32 -0.71 7.60 -14.15
C GLY A 32 0.22 7.07 -13.06
N ALA A 33 1.06 7.93 -12.47
CA ALA A 33 1.95 7.57 -11.38
C ALA A 33 1.18 7.13 -10.11
N VAL A 34 0.09 7.84 -9.76
CA VAL A 34 -0.76 7.45 -8.63
C VAL A 34 -1.39 6.08 -8.89
N ILE A 35 -2.01 5.87 -10.06
CA ILE A 35 -2.63 4.58 -10.42
C ILE A 35 -1.61 3.45 -10.35
N PHE A 36 -0.40 3.67 -10.86
CA PHE A 36 0.70 2.70 -10.79
C PHE A 36 1.14 2.41 -9.35
N ALA A 37 1.07 3.40 -8.46
CA ALA A 37 1.41 3.25 -7.05
C ALA A 37 0.27 2.66 -6.19
N LEU A 38 -0.99 2.64 -6.68
CA LEU A 38 -2.14 2.14 -5.93
C LEU A 38 -1.95 0.73 -5.35
N PRO A 39 -1.45 -0.28 -6.10
CA PRO A 39 -1.25 -1.62 -5.54
C PRO A 39 -0.29 -1.61 -4.35
N LYS A 40 0.81 -0.84 -4.43
CA LYS A 40 1.79 -0.72 -3.35
C LYS A 40 1.21 -0.04 -2.10
N ILE A 41 0.34 0.95 -2.31
CA ILE A 41 -0.37 1.62 -1.23
C ILE A 41 -1.34 0.63 -0.58
N VAL A 42 -2.10 -0.12 -1.38
CA VAL A 42 -3.01 -1.15 -0.87
C VAL A 42 -2.27 -2.23 -0.10
N ASP A 43 -1.13 -2.73 -0.59
CA ASP A 43 -0.30 -3.72 0.12
C ASP A 43 0.27 -3.17 1.45
N TYR A 44 0.52 -1.86 1.51
CA TYR A 44 1.08 -1.21 2.71
C TYR A 44 0.02 -0.95 3.80
N PHE A 45 -1.22 -0.63 3.40
CA PHE A 45 -2.31 -0.31 4.33
C PHE A 45 -3.26 -1.48 4.59
N GLY A 46 -3.52 -2.28 3.57
CA GLY A 46 -4.16 -3.58 3.66
C GLY A 46 -3.06 -4.60 3.84
N GLY A 47 -2.60 -4.80 5.09
CA GLY A 47 -1.81 -5.98 5.44
C GLY A 47 -2.44 -7.16 4.74
N GLY A 48 -1.68 -7.77 3.83
CA GLY A 48 -2.21 -8.55 2.72
C GLY A 48 -3.10 -9.71 3.15
N ASP A 49 -3.43 -10.60 2.22
CA ASP A 49 -4.09 -11.88 2.49
C ASP A 49 -3.24 -12.83 3.37
N GLU A 50 -2.60 -12.33 4.43
CA GLU A 50 -1.98 -13.09 5.48
C GLU A 50 -3.11 -13.71 6.32
N PRO A 51 -3.20 -15.05 6.37
CA PRO A 51 -4.18 -15.75 7.19
C PRO A 51 -4.10 -15.24 8.63
N THR A 52 -5.26 -14.93 9.22
CA THR A 52 -5.39 -14.37 10.55
C THR A 52 -4.48 -15.13 11.52
N LYS A 53 -3.49 -14.42 12.05
CA LYS A 53 -2.49 -14.99 12.95
C LYS A 53 -3.12 -15.12 14.33
N ILE A 54 -3.42 -16.35 14.74
CA ILE A 54 -4.05 -16.65 16.02
C ILE A 54 -3.07 -17.37 16.96
N ALA A 55 -3.06 -16.96 18.23
CA ALA A 55 -2.32 -17.64 19.29
C ALA A 55 -3.28 -18.55 20.05
N ILE A 56 -2.96 -19.84 20.14
CA ILE A 56 -3.79 -20.82 20.85
C ILE A 56 -3.19 -21.04 22.24
N ILE A 57 -3.87 -20.51 23.26
CA ILE A 57 -3.55 -20.80 24.66
C ILE A 57 -4.51 -21.88 25.13
N SER A 58 -4.08 -23.14 25.05
CA SER A 58 -4.85 -24.28 25.56
C SER A 58 -3.92 -25.29 26.21
N GLU A 59 -4.32 -25.79 27.38
CA GLU A 59 -3.64 -26.87 28.11
C GLU A 59 -3.86 -28.23 27.45
N ASN A 60 -4.90 -28.36 26.61
CA ASN A 60 -5.23 -29.60 25.92
C ASN A 60 -4.70 -29.59 24.47
N PRO A 61 -3.79 -30.53 24.11
CA PRO A 61 -3.12 -30.56 22.82
C PRO A 61 -4.05 -30.89 21.63
N ALA A 62 -5.26 -31.41 21.87
CA ALA A 62 -6.21 -31.71 20.82
C ALA A 62 -6.71 -30.44 20.09
N PHE A 63 -6.88 -29.34 20.83
CA PHE A 63 -7.37 -28.08 20.27
C PHE A 63 -6.31 -27.38 19.41
N SER A 64 -5.04 -27.41 19.82
CA SER A 64 -3.95 -26.83 19.01
C SER A 64 -3.77 -27.60 17.70
N MET A 65 -3.98 -28.92 17.72
CA MET A 65 -3.91 -29.77 16.53
C MET A 65 -5.07 -29.54 15.56
N ALA A 66 -6.31 -29.46 16.07
CA ALA A 66 -7.49 -29.23 15.24
C ALA A 66 -7.46 -27.88 14.51
N ILE A 67 -7.03 -26.82 15.20
CA ILE A 67 -6.93 -25.47 14.63
C ILE A 67 -5.72 -25.36 13.68
N SER A 68 -4.61 -26.05 13.97
CA SER A 68 -3.43 -26.08 13.08
C SER A 68 -3.66 -26.87 11.78
N ALA A 69 -4.72 -27.70 11.72
CA ALA A 69 -5.08 -28.43 10.51
C ALA A 69 -5.68 -27.52 9.44
N ASP A 70 -6.32 -26.41 9.83
CA ASP A 70 -6.87 -25.41 8.92
C ASP A 70 -5.84 -24.31 8.58
N LYS A 71 -4.81 -24.71 7.81
CA LYS A 71 -3.73 -23.83 7.36
C LYS A 71 -4.14 -22.81 6.30
N ALA A 72 -5.34 -22.94 5.73
CA ALA A 72 -5.84 -22.04 4.72
C ALA A 72 -6.29 -20.70 5.34
N ASN A 73 -6.79 -20.74 6.58
CA ASN A 73 -7.39 -19.57 7.24
C ASN A 73 -6.57 -19.07 8.44
N PHE A 74 -5.72 -19.92 9.05
CA PHE A 74 -5.05 -19.59 10.31
C PHE A 74 -3.54 -19.85 10.29
N LYS A 75 -2.76 -18.82 10.63
CA LYS A 75 -1.33 -18.95 10.97
C LYS A 75 -1.19 -19.08 12.49
N VAL A 76 -0.97 -20.30 12.99
CA VAL A 76 -0.82 -20.56 14.43
C VAL A 76 0.60 -20.21 14.90
N ASP A 77 0.73 -19.20 15.77
CA ASP A 77 2.00 -18.86 16.41
C ASP A 77 2.24 -19.80 17.60
N LYS A 78 3.24 -20.68 17.50
CA LYS A 78 3.56 -21.68 18.53
C LYS A 78 4.38 -21.12 19.70
N LYS A 79 4.67 -19.81 19.75
CA LYS A 79 5.74 -19.33 20.64
C LYS A 79 5.33 -18.96 22.07
N ASN A 80 4.08 -18.64 22.40
CA ASN A 80 3.83 -17.95 23.67
C ASN A 80 3.04 -18.79 24.68
N ARG A 81 3.78 -19.31 25.66
CA ARG A 81 3.25 -20.01 26.84
C ARG A 81 2.85 -19.06 27.98
N ASN A 82 2.97 -17.74 27.80
CA ASN A 82 2.72 -16.74 28.84
C ASN A 82 1.48 -15.88 28.52
N PRO A 83 0.45 -15.85 29.39
CA PRO A 83 -0.81 -15.13 29.16
C PRO A 83 -0.68 -13.59 29.01
N GLU A 84 0.43 -12.98 29.44
CA GLU A 84 0.57 -11.51 29.41
C GLU A 84 1.07 -10.94 28.07
N GLU A 85 1.76 -11.74 27.24
CA GLU A 85 2.30 -11.28 25.94
C GLU A 85 1.29 -11.38 24.80
N SER A 86 0.25 -12.20 24.97
CA SER A 86 -0.77 -12.42 23.93
C SER A 86 -1.73 -11.23 23.80
N LYS A 87 -2.00 -10.49 24.88
CA LYS A 87 -2.80 -9.26 24.84
C LYS A 87 -2.08 -8.13 24.10
N LYS A 88 -0.76 -8.00 24.27
CA LYS A 88 0.05 -6.98 23.57
C LYS A 88 0.13 -7.18 22.06
N SER A 89 -0.07 -8.40 21.56
CA SER A 89 -0.12 -8.65 20.11
C SER A 89 -1.50 -8.40 19.50
N THR A 90 -2.57 -8.36 20.30
CA THR A 90 -3.92 -8.01 19.84
C THR A 90 -4.29 -6.54 20.04
N ASP A 91 -3.55 -5.81 20.90
CA ASP A 91 -3.86 -4.42 21.24
C ASP A 91 -3.12 -3.38 20.37
N ASN A 92 -2.19 -3.81 19.49
CA ASN A 92 -1.53 -2.93 18.52
C ASN A 92 -2.22 -3.05 17.15
N TRP A 93 -3.43 -2.50 17.07
CA TRP A 93 -4.10 -2.09 15.81
C TRP A 93 -4.23 -0.57 15.82
#